data_AF-A0AB33KKY1-F1
#
_entry.id   AF-A0AB33KKY1-F1
#
_cell.length_a   1.000
_cell.length_b   1.000
_cell.length_c   1.000
_cell.angle_alpha   90.00
_cell.angle_beta   90.00
_cell.angle_gamma   90.00
#
_symmetry.space_group_name_H-M   'P 1'
#
loop_
_entity.id
_entity.type
_entity.pdbx_description
1 polymer ?
#
loop_
_entity_poly.entity_id
_entity_poly.type
_entity_poly.pdbx_seq_one_letter_code
_entity_poly.pdbx_strand_id
1 'polypeptide(L)'
;MHASRRRATLRLLAVAALGALALTGCGGSTRGSAAAPSPEGAPATATASAAEKPFAGTKQFVTAGKAWTEGGLTKLSVRSAEKKENTQFDTWEIVPGTGKYVTVTLTKDARVLLTVPVRDDSPGTSGGEPVPASQAEFVTLLTQLDPRTREGTGFDLSFDGEGQVSKVQSLYKP
;
A
#
# COMPACT_ATOMS: atom_id res chain seq x y z
N MET A 1 -5.31 35.06 -19.84
CA MET A 1 -4.26 35.33 -20.87
C MET A 1 -2.94 34.79 -20.35
N HIS A 2 -2.36 33.83 -21.07
CA HIS A 2 -1.12 33.15 -20.72
C HIS A 2 0.09 34.05 -20.99
N ALA A 3 1.04 34.09 -20.05
CA ALA A 3 2.37 34.63 -20.30
C ALA A 3 3.40 33.53 -20.06
N SER A 4 3.76 32.85 -21.14
CA SER A 4 4.90 31.95 -21.25
C SER A 4 6.19 32.78 -21.34
N ARG A 5 7.24 32.45 -20.57
CA ARG A 5 8.61 32.90 -20.88
C ARG A 5 9.55 31.70 -20.94
N ARG A 6 10.20 31.58 -22.10
CA ARG A 6 11.19 30.58 -22.50
C ARG A 6 12.62 31.11 -22.29
N ARG A 7 13.58 30.17 -22.40
CA ARG A 7 15.04 30.26 -22.69
C ARG A 7 15.94 30.23 -21.44
N ALA A 8 17.10 29.56 -21.42
CA ALA A 8 17.91 28.94 -22.47
C ALA A 8 18.73 27.74 -21.93
N THR A 9 19.14 26.91 -22.88
CA THR A 9 20.07 25.77 -22.86
C THR A 9 21.47 26.06 -22.29
N LEU A 10 22.09 25.07 -21.65
CA LEU A 10 23.49 24.73 -21.92
C LEU A 10 23.75 23.23 -21.69
N ARG A 11 24.26 22.59 -22.74
CA ARG A 11 24.75 21.21 -22.79
C ARG A 11 26.13 21.15 -22.15
N LEU A 12 26.43 20.08 -21.41
CA LEU A 12 27.79 19.57 -21.27
C LEU A 12 27.77 18.04 -21.30
N LEU A 13 28.45 17.51 -22.32
CA LEU A 13 28.69 16.10 -22.63
C LEU A 13 29.86 15.58 -21.78
N ALA A 14 29.76 14.34 -21.29
CA ALA A 14 30.93 13.50 -20.98
C ALA A 14 30.61 12.00 -21.20
N VAL A 15 31.04 11.53 -22.38
CA VAL A 15 31.61 10.22 -22.78
C VAL A 15 32.41 9.55 -21.63
N ALA A 16 32.64 8.24 -21.48
CA ALA A 16 32.13 6.93 -21.92
C ALA A 16 32.97 5.88 -21.14
N ALA A 17 32.49 4.64 -20.99
CA ALA A 17 33.37 3.45 -20.99
C ALA A 17 32.54 2.17 -21.22
N LEU A 18 32.86 1.48 -22.30
CA LEU A 18 32.39 0.13 -22.62
C LEU A 18 33.15 -0.91 -21.80
N GLY A 19 32.45 -1.98 -21.38
CA GLY A 19 33.05 -3.23 -20.92
C GLY A 19 32.27 -4.41 -21.48
N ALA A 20 32.73 -4.96 -22.60
CA ALA A 20 32.23 -6.20 -23.19
C ALA A 20 33.13 -7.36 -22.74
N LEU A 21 32.54 -8.42 -22.19
CA LEU A 21 33.16 -9.75 -22.17
C LEU A 21 32.30 -10.70 -22.99
N ALA A 22 32.85 -11.11 -24.13
CA ALA A 22 32.38 -12.23 -24.92
C ALA A 22 33.02 -13.52 -24.39
N LEU A 23 32.21 -14.56 -24.18
CA LEU A 23 32.69 -15.94 -24.15
C LEU A 23 31.85 -16.74 -25.15
N THR A 24 32.46 -16.91 -26.32
CA THR A 24 32.05 -17.79 -27.41
C THR A 24 32.26 -19.25 -26.98
N GLY A 25 31.21 -20.06 -27.10
CA GLY A 25 31.31 -21.52 -27.14
C GLY A 25 30.44 -22.02 -28.30
N CYS A 26 31.08 -22.34 -29.42
CA CYS A 26 30.45 -22.83 -30.64
C CYS A 26 30.93 -24.26 -30.89
N GLY A 27 30.03 -25.18 -31.24
CA GLY A 27 30.38 -26.58 -31.49
C GLY A 27 29.30 -27.38 -32.20
N GLY A 28 29.13 -27.13 -33.52
CA GLY A 28 29.03 -28.15 -34.58
C GLY A 28 27.80 -29.09 -34.68
N SER A 29 27.03 -28.91 -35.76
CA SER A 29 25.81 -29.61 -36.19
C SER A 29 25.95 -31.08 -36.63
N THR A 30 24.88 -31.87 -36.46
CA THR A 30 24.49 -32.91 -37.42
C THR A 30 22.96 -32.91 -37.65
N ARG A 31 22.56 -33.08 -38.90
CA ARG A 31 21.20 -33.03 -39.46
C ARG A 31 20.59 -34.43 -39.39
N GLY A 32 19.38 -34.56 -38.84
CA GLY A 32 18.58 -35.76 -39.08
C GLY A 32 17.38 -35.96 -38.17
N SER A 33 16.22 -36.00 -38.82
CA SER A 33 15.00 -36.72 -38.42
C SER A 33 13.96 -36.00 -37.55
N ALA A 34 12.75 -36.01 -38.11
CA ALA A 34 11.50 -35.57 -37.54
C ALA A 34 11.06 -36.42 -36.34
N ALA A 35 10.55 -35.75 -35.31
CA ALA A 35 9.32 -36.09 -34.58
C ALA A 35 9.17 -35.13 -33.38
N ALA A 36 8.03 -34.45 -33.30
CA ALA A 36 7.59 -33.79 -32.08
C ALA A 36 7.38 -34.85 -30.97
N PRO A 37 7.74 -34.53 -29.72
CA PRO A 37 6.66 -34.17 -28.80
C PRO A 37 7.00 -32.96 -27.91
N SER A 38 5.98 -32.16 -27.63
CA SER A 38 5.98 -31.17 -26.55
C SER A 38 6.27 -31.84 -25.20
N PRO A 39 7.19 -31.31 -24.39
CA PRO A 39 7.05 -31.40 -22.94
C PRO A 39 6.24 -30.18 -22.49
N GLU A 40 5.00 -30.45 -22.08
CA GLU A 40 4.24 -29.55 -21.21
C GLU A 40 5.14 -29.08 -20.07
N GLY A 41 5.12 -27.76 -19.86
CA GLY A 41 5.87 -27.11 -18.80
C GLY A 41 5.57 -27.80 -17.48
N ALA A 42 6.63 -28.28 -16.85
CA ALA A 42 6.60 -28.60 -15.43
C ALA A 42 5.94 -27.44 -14.69
N PRO A 43 5.06 -27.69 -13.70
CA PRO A 43 4.62 -26.62 -12.84
C PRO A 43 5.89 -26.04 -12.23
N ALA A 44 6.17 -24.77 -12.53
CA ALA A 44 7.05 -23.99 -11.69
C ALA A 44 6.38 -24.02 -10.32
N THR A 45 6.85 -24.93 -9.47
CA THR A 45 6.58 -24.93 -8.04
C THR A 45 6.91 -23.51 -7.61
N ALA A 46 5.88 -22.69 -7.44
CA ALA A 46 6.04 -21.38 -6.85
C ALA A 46 6.58 -21.68 -5.46
N THR A 47 7.89 -21.55 -5.31
CA THR A 47 8.58 -21.64 -4.04
C THR A 47 7.94 -20.58 -3.18
N ALA A 48 6.96 -20.98 -2.37
CA ALA A 48 6.37 -20.19 -1.31
C ALA A 48 7.42 -20.06 -0.20
N SER A 49 8.57 -19.46 -0.52
CA SER A 49 9.44 -18.83 0.45
C SER A 49 9.05 -17.37 0.50
N ALA A 50 7.81 -17.12 0.94
CA ALA A 50 7.24 -15.79 1.09
C ALA A 50 7.10 -15.47 2.58
N ALA A 51 8.19 -14.91 3.08
CA ALA A 51 8.31 -13.97 4.19
C ALA A 51 7.70 -14.35 5.56
N GLU A 52 8.57 -14.50 6.57
CA GLU A 52 8.22 -14.47 8.00
C GLU A 52 7.42 -13.20 8.41
N LYS A 53 7.29 -12.20 7.53
CA LYS A 53 6.65 -10.89 7.78
C LYS A 53 5.93 -10.40 6.51
N PRO A 54 4.66 -10.81 6.27
CA PRO A 54 4.00 -10.64 4.97
C PRO A 54 3.77 -9.18 4.54
N PHE A 55 3.84 -8.22 5.47
CA PHE A 55 3.62 -6.80 5.18
C PHE A 55 4.87 -5.93 5.31
N ALA A 56 6.03 -6.51 5.63
CA ALA A 56 7.27 -5.76 5.87
C ALA A 56 7.60 -4.79 4.73
N GLY A 57 7.77 -3.51 5.05
CA GLY A 57 8.12 -2.44 4.12
C GLY A 57 7.04 -2.06 3.11
N THR A 58 5.81 -2.59 3.24
CA THR A 58 4.73 -2.36 2.28
C THR A 58 3.81 -1.21 2.68
N LYS A 59 2.97 -0.77 1.73
CA LYS A 59 1.82 0.09 1.98
C LYS A 59 0.56 -0.66 1.58
N GLN A 60 -0.48 -0.60 2.40
CA GLN A 60 -1.74 -1.30 2.17
C GLN A 60 -2.91 -0.35 2.35
N PHE A 61 -3.93 -0.49 1.50
CA PHE A 61 -5.22 0.14 1.72
C PHE A 61 -6.19 -0.89 2.29
N VAL A 62 -6.82 -0.55 3.42
CA VAL A 62 -7.63 -1.49 4.20
C VAL A 62 -8.90 -0.83 4.71
N THR A 63 -9.86 -1.64 5.12
CA THR A 63 -10.88 -1.25 6.10
C THR A 63 -10.52 -1.84 7.47
N ALA A 64 -10.91 -1.16 8.54
CA ALA A 64 -10.66 -1.61 9.91
C ALA A 64 -11.96 -2.00 10.61
N GLY A 65 -12.02 -3.22 11.14
CA GLY A 65 -13.18 -3.71 11.88
C GLY A 65 -13.14 -3.32 13.35
N LYS A 66 -11.94 -3.22 13.93
CA LYS A 66 -11.74 -2.87 15.35
C LYS A 66 -10.31 -2.37 15.57
N ALA A 67 -10.13 -1.50 16.55
CA ALA A 67 -8.84 -1.21 17.18
C ALA A 67 -8.93 -1.50 18.68
N TRP A 68 -7.83 -1.93 19.30
CA TRP A 68 -7.75 -2.17 20.74
C TRP A 68 -6.30 -2.10 21.20
N THR A 69 -6.09 -2.04 22.52
CA THR A 69 -4.77 -2.16 23.13
C THR A 69 -4.61 -3.52 23.78
N GLU A 70 -3.47 -4.16 23.56
CA GLU A 70 -3.12 -5.44 24.18
C GLU A 70 -1.60 -5.49 24.40
N GLY A 71 -1.16 -5.83 25.61
CA GLY A 71 0.28 -5.84 25.94
C GLY A 71 0.97 -4.47 25.81
N GLY A 72 0.21 -3.37 25.98
CA GLY A 72 0.72 -2.01 25.81
C GLY A 72 0.95 -1.58 24.36
N LEU A 73 0.49 -2.37 23.38
CA LEU A 73 0.57 -2.05 21.96
C LEU A 73 -0.84 -1.90 21.37
N THR A 74 -0.99 -0.97 20.44
CA THR A 74 -2.24 -0.81 19.68
C THR A 74 -2.29 -1.85 18.56
N LYS A 75 -3.42 -2.53 18.44
CA LYS A 75 -3.70 -3.53 17.41
C LYS A 75 -4.93 -3.11 16.59
N LEU A 76 -4.92 -3.43 15.30
CA LEU A 76 -6.10 -3.31 14.44
C LEU A 76 -6.45 -4.66 13.83
N SER A 77 -7.75 -4.89 13.73
CA SER A 77 -8.33 -5.91 12.88
C SER A 77 -8.63 -5.27 11.53
N VAL A 78 -7.92 -5.69 10.48
CA VAL A 78 -7.99 -5.08 9.15
C VAL A 78 -8.29 -6.10 8.07
N ARG A 79 -8.90 -5.66 6.97
CA ARG A 79 -9.01 -6.42 5.73
C ARG A 79 -8.66 -5.53 4.56
N SER A 80 -8.07 -6.08 3.50
CA SER A 80 -7.79 -5.34 2.28
C SER A 80 -9.04 -4.65 1.74
N ALA A 81 -8.85 -3.52 1.08
CA ALA A 81 -9.91 -2.77 0.42
C ALA A 81 -9.40 -2.18 -0.89
N GLU A 82 -10.32 -1.78 -1.76
CA GLU A 82 -10.03 -1.09 -3.02
C GLU A 82 -10.55 0.35 -2.95
N LYS A 83 -9.77 1.28 -3.52
CA LYS A 83 -10.25 2.62 -3.85
C LYS A 83 -10.76 2.58 -5.29
N LYS A 84 -12.04 2.82 -5.48
CA LYS A 84 -12.65 3.02 -6.79
C LYS A 84 -12.99 4.49 -6.96
N GLU A 85 -12.72 5.02 -8.14
CA GLU A 85 -13.09 6.39 -8.46
C GLU A 85 -14.61 6.52 -8.42
N ASN A 86 -15.12 7.50 -7.67
CA ASN A 86 -16.54 7.79 -7.66
C ASN A 86 -16.86 8.72 -8.83
N THR A 87 -17.71 8.27 -9.76
CA THR A 87 -18.05 9.07 -10.95
C THR A 87 -19.10 10.16 -10.68
N GLN A 88 -19.74 10.13 -9.51
CA GLN A 88 -20.82 11.05 -9.15
C GLN A 88 -20.33 12.17 -8.22
N PHE A 89 -19.32 11.89 -7.40
CA PHE A 89 -18.75 12.82 -6.43
C PHE A 89 -17.23 12.81 -6.54
N ASP A 90 -16.58 13.94 -6.29
CA ASP A 90 -15.10 14.04 -6.26
C ASP A 90 -14.53 13.37 -4.99
N THR A 91 -14.64 12.06 -4.92
CA THR A 91 -14.24 11.22 -3.79
C THR A 91 -13.93 9.78 -4.22
N TRP A 92 -13.48 8.97 -3.29
CA TRP A 92 -13.26 7.53 -3.50
C TRP A 92 -14.46 6.73 -2.99
N GLU A 93 -14.96 5.81 -3.80
CA GLU A 93 -15.71 4.67 -3.29
C GLU A 93 -14.74 3.67 -2.65
N ILE A 94 -15.01 3.31 -1.41
CA ILE A 94 -14.21 2.34 -0.66
C ILE A 94 -14.93 1.02 -0.73
N VAL A 95 -14.35 0.06 -1.44
CA VAL A 95 -14.90 -1.29 -1.59
C VAL A 95 -14.13 -2.23 -0.66
N PRO A 96 -14.73 -2.67 0.46
CA PRO A 96 -14.06 -3.59 1.35
C PRO A 96 -13.86 -4.95 0.70
N GLY A 97 -12.71 -5.57 0.93
CA GLY A 97 -12.44 -6.92 0.48
C GLY A 97 -13.33 -7.97 1.17
N THR A 98 -13.45 -9.13 0.53
CA THR A 98 -14.22 -10.28 1.03
C THR A 98 -13.39 -11.24 1.89
N GLY A 99 -12.08 -11.00 2.00
CA GLY A 99 -11.17 -11.80 2.81
C GLY A 99 -11.43 -11.67 4.31
N LYS A 100 -10.87 -12.62 5.08
CA LYS A 100 -10.90 -12.57 6.54
C LYS A 100 -10.14 -11.34 7.05
N TYR A 101 -10.61 -10.83 8.18
CA TYR A 101 -9.83 -9.84 8.93
C TYR A 101 -8.55 -10.47 9.47
N VAL A 102 -7.46 -9.73 9.41
CA VAL A 102 -6.15 -10.06 9.98
C VAL A 102 -5.78 -9.02 11.03
N THR A 103 -5.08 -9.44 12.07
CA THR A 103 -4.61 -8.53 13.11
C THR A 103 -3.23 -7.98 12.73
N VAL A 104 -3.09 -6.66 12.78
CA VAL A 104 -1.81 -5.95 12.64
C VAL A 104 -1.52 -5.16 13.91
N THR A 105 -0.24 -4.98 14.23
CA THR A 105 0.20 -4.26 15.43
C THR A 105 0.90 -2.97 15.02
N LEU A 106 0.61 -1.87 15.71
CA LEU A 106 1.30 -0.60 15.54
C LEU A 106 2.60 -0.59 16.32
N THR A 107 3.62 0.06 15.77
CA THR A 107 4.79 0.46 16.56
C THR A 107 4.37 1.47 17.62
N LYS A 108 5.13 1.56 18.72
CA LYS A 108 4.81 2.50 19.83
C LYS A 108 4.80 3.97 19.39
N ASP A 109 5.56 4.29 18.36
CA ASP A 109 5.73 5.62 17.77
C ASP A 109 4.94 5.81 16.47
N ALA A 110 4.07 4.87 16.11
CA ALA A 110 3.30 4.94 14.87
C ALA A 110 2.49 6.24 14.80
N ARG A 111 2.59 6.94 13.67
CA ARG A 111 1.85 8.17 13.44
C ARG A 111 0.42 7.86 13.03
N VAL A 112 -0.55 8.54 13.65
CA VAL A 112 -1.96 8.43 13.30
C VAL A 112 -2.48 9.77 12.81
N LEU A 113 -3.07 9.79 11.61
CA LEU A 113 -3.62 10.97 10.96
C LEU A 113 -5.08 10.71 10.61
N LEU A 114 -6.00 11.47 11.17
CA LEU A 114 -7.44 11.24 11.05
C LEU A 114 -8.14 12.39 10.32
N THR A 115 -9.13 12.03 9.52
CA THR A 115 -10.06 12.90 8.79
C THR A 115 -11.47 12.65 9.32
N VAL A 116 -12.40 13.55 9.02
CA VAL A 116 -13.83 13.30 9.24
C VAL A 116 -14.26 12.12 8.34
N PRO A 117 -15.14 11.21 8.81
CA PRO A 117 -15.83 11.21 10.11
C PRO A 117 -15.13 10.41 11.22
N VAL A 118 -13.88 9.97 11.04
CA VAL A 118 -13.18 9.17 12.07
C VAL A 118 -12.84 10.04 13.28
N ARG A 119 -12.37 11.26 13.04
CA ARG A 119 -12.30 12.31 14.05
C ARG A 119 -13.52 13.21 13.98
N ASP A 120 -13.76 13.92 15.05
CA ASP A 120 -14.76 15.00 15.08
C ASP A 120 -14.36 16.14 14.14
N ASP A 121 -15.38 16.83 13.65
CA ASP A 121 -15.20 18.08 12.93
C ASP A 121 -14.74 19.17 13.91
N SER A 122 -13.83 20.04 13.46
CA SER A 122 -13.19 21.02 14.32
C SER A 122 -13.14 22.38 13.63
N PRO A 123 -13.55 23.48 14.32
CA PRO A 123 -13.51 24.81 13.73
C PRO A 123 -12.11 25.16 13.24
N GLY A 124 -12.01 25.65 11.99
CA GLY A 124 -10.74 26.07 11.40
C GLY A 124 -9.94 24.95 10.72
N THR A 125 -10.47 23.73 10.66
CA THR A 125 -9.85 22.60 9.95
C THR A 125 -10.88 21.97 9.01
N SER A 126 -10.51 21.76 7.74
CA SER A 126 -11.41 21.07 6.81
C SER A 126 -11.63 19.61 7.25
N GLY A 127 -12.83 19.07 7.07
CA GLY A 127 -13.10 17.66 7.37
C GLY A 127 -12.17 16.69 6.62
N GLY A 128 -11.71 17.09 5.43
CA GLY A 128 -10.76 16.32 4.62
C GLY A 128 -9.29 16.47 4.98
N GLU A 129 -8.96 17.39 5.89
CA GLU A 129 -7.58 17.60 6.33
C GLU A 129 -7.17 16.50 7.34
N PRO A 130 -6.09 15.74 7.09
CA PRO A 130 -5.60 14.76 8.04
C PRO A 130 -4.95 15.44 9.25
N VAL A 131 -5.51 15.22 10.44
CA VAL A 131 -5.05 15.81 11.69
C VAL A 131 -4.36 14.73 12.55
N PRO A 132 -3.21 15.01 13.18
CA PRO A 132 -2.58 14.09 14.11
C PRO A 132 -3.49 13.73 15.29
N ALA A 133 -3.53 12.44 15.61
CA ALA A 133 -4.21 11.91 16.79
C ALA A 133 -3.27 10.98 17.56
N SER A 134 -3.53 10.80 18.86
CA SER A 134 -2.83 9.76 19.62
C SER A 134 -3.37 8.36 19.26
N GLN A 135 -2.58 7.31 19.49
CA GLN A 135 -3.06 5.95 19.24
C GLN A 135 -4.24 5.56 20.15
N ALA A 136 -4.24 6.03 21.41
CA ALA A 136 -5.32 5.77 22.37
C ALA A 136 -6.62 6.47 21.97
N GLU A 137 -6.51 7.71 21.48
CA GLU A 137 -7.63 8.46 20.91
C GLU A 137 -8.18 7.76 19.66
N PHE A 138 -7.31 7.30 18.75
CA PHE A 138 -7.73 6.53 17.59
C PHE A 138 -8.50 5.24 17.97
N VAL A 139 -8.04 4.50 18.97
CA VAL A 139 -8.77 3.33 19.50
C VAL A 139 -10.15 3.73 20.00
N THR A 140 -10.25 4.84 20.73
CA THR A 140 -11.50 5.37 21.28
C THR A 140 -12.47 5.75 20.16
N LEU A 141 -12.01 6.60 19.23
CA LEU A 141 -12.81 7.11 18.11
C LEU A 141 -13.31 5.98 17.21
N LEU A 142 -12.44 5.03 16.82
CA LEU A 142 -12.84 3.91 15.97
C LEU A 142 -13.84 2.97 16.68
N THR A 143 -13.77 2.88 18.01
CA THR A 143 -14.72 2.08 18.81
C THR A 143 -16.08 2.75 18.92
N GLN A 144 -16.12 4.08 19.01
CA GLN A 144 -17.36 4.86 19.12
C GLN A 144 -18.03 5.11 17.77
N LEU A 145 -17.29 5.00 16.67
CA LEU A 145 -17.81 5.21 15.33
C LEU A 145 -18.96 4.25 15.01
N ASP A 146 -20.04 4.79 14.44
CA ASP A 146 -21.18 3.99 13.98
C ASP A 146 -20.71 2.82 13.09
N PRO A 147 -21.24 1.60 13.25
CA PRO A 147 -20.80 0.44 12.49
C PRO A 147 -20.82 0.63 10.97
N ARG A 148 -21.85 1.29 10.41
CA ARG A 148 -21.93 1.51 8.95
C ARG A 148 -20.86 2.49 8.49
N THR A 149 -20.65 3.57 9.26
CA THR A 149 -19.59 4.54 8.97
C THR A 149 -18.22 3.89 9.05
N ARG A 150 -17.98 3.08 10.09
CA ARG A 150 -16.72 2.34 10.29
C ARG A 150 -16.45 1.36 9.16
N GLU A 151 -17.44 0.58 8.74
CA GLU A 151 -17.28 -0.36 7.61
C GLU A 151 -17.01 0.34 6.28
N GLY A 152 -17.55 1.54 6.11
CA GLY A 152 -17.32 2.40 4.95
C GLY A 152 -16.07 3.29 5.05
N THR A 153 -15.25 3.15 6.10
CA THR A 153 -14.03 3.93 6.30
C THR A 153 -12.80 3.13 5.86
N GLY A 154 -11.98 3.76 5.02
CA GLY A 154 -10.71 3.20 4.56
C GLY A 154 -9.51 3.86 5.23
N PHE A 155 -8.43 3.10 5.34
CA PHE A 155 -7.17 3.52 5.92
C PHE A 155 -6.01 3.16 5.00
N ASP A 156 -5.11 4.12 4.77
CA ASP A 156 -3.79 3.86 4.22
C ASP A 156 -2.84 3.51 5.37
N LEU A 157 -2.32 2.28 5.37
CA LEU A 157 -1.34 1.78 6.32
C LEU A 157 0.05 1.74 5.68
N SER A 158 1.05 2.27 6.38
CA SER A 158 2.46 2.02 6.09
C SER A 158 3.01 1.04 7.11
N PHE A 159 3.75 0.03 6.64
CA PHE A 159 4.43 -0.94 7.49
C PHE A 159 5.93 -0.67 7.52
N ASP A 160 6.55 -0.85 8.69
CA ASP A 160 8.00 -0.84 8.85
C ASP A 160 8.65 -2.12 8.29
N GLY A 161 9.99 -2.22 8.35
CA GLY A 161 10.73 -3.41 7.92
C GLY A 161 10.42 -4.69 8.70
N GLU A 162 9.74 -4.57 9.84
CA GLU A 162 9.34 -5.66 10.72
C GLU A 162 7.88 -6.08 10.48
N GLY A 163 7.17 -5.43 9.56
CA GLY A 163 5.76 -5.70 9.29
C GLY A 163 4.81 -5.16 10.37
N GLN A 164 5.27 -4.23 11.20
CA GLN A 164 4.43 -3.46 12.13
C GLN A 164 3.99 -2.15 11.48
N VAL A 165 2.81 -1.66 11.83
CA VAL A 165 2.27 -0.43 11.25
C VAL A 165 3.00 0.77 11.86
N SER A 166 3.65 1.57 11.01
CA SER A 166 4.34 2.81 11.37
C SER A 166 3.53 4.07 11.06
N LYS A 167 2.52 3.96 10.18
CA LYS A 167 1.57 5.05 9.91
C LYS A 167 0.16 4.51 9.65
N VAL A 168 -0.83 5.14 10.28
CA VAL A 168 -2.25 5.01 9.96
C VAL A 168 -2.74 6.36 9.43
N GLN A 169 -3.41 6.37 8.29
CA GLN A 169 -4.08 7.57 7.79
C GLN A 169 -5.49 7.21 7.31
N SER A 170 -6.53 7.82 7.88
CA SER A 170 -7.89 7.63 7.38
C SER A 170 -8.10 8.37 6.06
N LEU A 171 -8.97 7.83 5.22
CA LEU A 171 -9.42 8.50 4.01
C LEU A 171 -10.63 9.38 4.34
N TYR A 172 -10.63 10.62 3.84
CA TYR A 172 -11.79 11.48 3.93
C TYR A 172 -12.95 10.92 3.11
N LYS A 173 -14.13 10.90 3.72
CA LYS A 173 -15.38 10.58 3.06
C LYS A 173 -16.42 11.63 3.49
N PRO A 174 -16.83 12.53 2.58
CA PRO A 174 -17.82 13.57 2.87
C PRO A 174 -19.21 12.97 3.17
#